data_AF-B1XJ50-F1
#
_entry.id   AF-B1XJ50-F1
#
_cell.length_a   1.000
_cell.length_b   1.000
_cell.length_c   1.000
_cell.angle_alpha   90.00
_cell.angle_beta   90.00
_cell.angle_gamma   90.00
#
_symmetry.space_group_name_H-M   'P 1'
#
loop_
_entity.id
_entity.type
_entity.pdbx_description
1 polymer ?
#
loop_
_entity_poly.entity_id
_entity_poly.type
_entity_poly.pdbx_seq_one_letter_code
_entity_poly.pdbx_strand_id
1 'polypeptide(L)'
;MAKKKRKTTGKNAVTLSLTSQAIDRLAEMAQKSGFSRSAFVENLMAGTVSITALEAEKNLLVSVENEAEDTAKVQVDLAETTAANTKPTVPDPDAELADKVASQAKIIADLEAKLAEASPPLKRPVARPNTAEKSAQAVTDQSPKIATLERQIADQKNQIQDLTKQLNESGKNLGATNEKNKALQQEFDKVTTKFETIQSENKTLSQTLKSQKAEIAQLQQQGVAAKQAQTEQTQLQEHLTALQQETATLQQQLQAASTAEATLQSQVTQQRQAIAQLEQALQSSRAQIAAQADQAQAIASLKQAHADLQQQYKLQGDRLRALEAQTHQATGVASIGEFYLNRWRKY
;
A
#
# COMPACT_ATOMS: atom_id res chain seq x y z
N MET A 1 19.01 -33.60 19.05
CA MET A 1 18.24 -32.37 19.42
C MET A 1 18.80 -31.19 18.63
N ALA A 2 18.04 -30.64 17.68
CA ALA A 2 18.43 -29.43 16.96
C ALA A 2 17.25 -28.45 16.99
N LYS A 3 17.47 -27.28 17.62
CA LYS A 3 16.45 -26.27 17.91
C LYS A 3 15.97 -25.61 16.61
N LYS A 4 14.68 -25.76 16.28
CA LYS A 4 13.96 -25.00 15.25
C LYS A 4 14.01 -23.50 15.61
N LYS A 5 14.78 -22.71 14.86
CA LYS A 5 14.68 -21.24 14.87
C LYS A 5 13.40 -20.84 14.13
N ARG A 6 12.43 -20.26 14.84
CA ARG A 6 11.26 -19.62 14.23
C ARG A 6 11.71 -18.31 13.58
N LYS A 7 11.50 -18.20 12.27
CA LYS A 7 11.60 -16.94 11.51
C LYS A 7 10.46 -16.03 11.96
N THR A 8 10.78 -14.94 12.65
CA THR A 8 9.84 -13.87 12.95
C THR A 8 9.64 -13.03 11.69
N THR A 9 8.40 -12.99 11.24
CA THR A 9 7.87 -12.15 10.15
C THR A 9 8.30 -10.69 10.38
N GLY A 10 8.86 -10.09 9.33
CA GLY A 10 9.30 -8.70 9.32
C GLY A 10 8.14 -7.76 9.59
N LYS A 11 8.08 -7.24 10.82
CA LYS A 11 7.29 -6.05 11.15
C LYS A 11 8.15 -4.86 10.82
N ASN A 12 7.77 -4.08 9.82
CA ASN A 12 8.35 -2.77 9.58
C ASN A 12 8.19 -1.95 10.86
N ALA A 13 9.29 -1.73 11.58
CA ALA A 13 9.31 -0.88 12.75
C ALA A 13 9.16 0.57 12.26
N VAL A 14 7.92 1.02 12.18
CA VAL A 14 7.62 2.44 12.03
C VAL A 14 7.98 3.10 13.36
N THR A 15 9.19 3.65 13.45
CA THR A 15 9.64 4.41 14.61
C THR A 15 9.03 5.81 14.57
N LEU A 16 7.81 5.93 15.12
CA LEU A 16 7.23 7.22 15.45
C LEU A 16 7.81 7.67 16.79
N SER A 17 8.65 8.70 16.76
CA SER A 17 9.09 9.41 17.96
C SER A 17 7.92 10.21 18.52
N LEU A 18 7.24 9.62 19.49
CA LEU A 18 6.16 10.27 20.24
C LEU A 18 6.73 10.90 21.52
N THR A 19 6.15 12.02 21.92
CA THR A 19 6.44 12.60 23.24
C THR A 19 5.94 11.65 24.35
N SER A 20 6.53 11.70 25.54
CA SER A 20 6.11 10.88 26.69
C SER A 20 4.61 10.98 26.97
N GLN A 21 4.08 12.21 26.93
CA GLN A 21 2.65 12.48 27.12
C GLN A 21 1.76 11.86 26.03
N ALA A 22 2.23 11.81 24.78
CA ALA A 22 1.51 11.17 23.68
C ALA A 22 1.52 9.64 23.82
N ILE A 23 2.62 9.06 24.33
CA ILE A 23 2.72 7.62 24.61
C ILE A 23 1.72 7.21 25.70
N ASP A 24 1.60 8.01 26.76
CA ASP A 24 0.67 7.72 27.86
C ASP A 24 -0.79 7.81 27.41
N ARG A 25 -1.16 8.85 26.65
CA ARG A 25 -2.51 8.94 26.07
C ARG A 25 -2.82 7.81 25.09
N LEU A 26 -1.86 7.42 24.27
CA LEU A 26 -2.03 6.29 23.36
C LEU A 26 -2.22 4.98 24.13
N ALA A 27 -1.49 4.78 25.22
CA ALA A 27 -1.66 3.63 26.10
C ALA A 27 -3.05 3.59 26.73
N GLU A 28 -3.55 4.73 27.20
CA GLU A 28 -4.88 4.86 27.78
C GLU A 28 -5.97 4.55 26.74
N MET A 29 -5.85 5.09 25.53
CA MET A 29 -6.79 4.82 24.43
C MET A 29 -6.77 3.35 24.01
N ALA A 30 -5.60 2.74 23.89
CA ALA A 30 -5.45 1.32 23.57
C ALA A 30 -6.09 0.43 24.65
N GLN A 31 -5.88 0.78 25.93
CA GLN A 31 -6.47 0.05 27.05
C GLN A 31 -7.99 0.17 27.09
N LYS A 32 -8.54 1.38 26.91
CA LYS A 32 -10.00 1.61 26.88
C LYS A 32 -10.69 0.87 25.73
N SER A 33 -9.98 0.64 24.64
CA SER A 33 -10.48 -0.09 23.47
C SER A 33 -10.18 -1.60 23.49
N GLY A 34 -9.49 -2.10 24.53
CA GLY A 34 -9.17 -3.52 24.68
C GLY A 34 -8.07 -4.03 23.74
N PHE A 35 -7.33 -3.14 23.09
CA PHE A 35 -6.25 -3.49 22.16
C PHE A 35 -4.86 -3.32 22.79
N SER A 36 -3.87 -4.07 22.30
CA SER A 36 -2.46 -3.74 22.58
C SER A 36 -2.08 -2.45 21.85
N ARG A 37 -1.10 -1.68 22.37
CA ARG A 37 -0.69 -0.40 21.77
C ARG A 37 -0.36 -0.52 20.28
N SER A 38 0.33 -1.59 19.88
CA SER A 38 0.67 -1.84 18.48
C SER A 38 -0.55 -2.21 17.64
N ALA A 39 -1.47 -3.02 18.17
CA ALA A 39 -2.70 -3.37 17.47
C ALA A 39 -3.64 -2.17 17.32
N PHE A 40 -3.69 -1.28 18.31
CA PHE A 40 -4.47 -0.05 18.25
C PHE A 40 -3.96 0.88 17.14
N VAL A 41 -2.65 1.09 17.03
CA VAL A 41 -2.06 1.90 15.95
C VAL A 41 -2.26 1.24 14.59
N GLU A 42 -2.08 -0.07 14.50
CA GLU A 42 -2.30 -0.83 13.26
C GLU A 42 -3.76 -0.72 12.78
N ASN A 43 -4.72 -0.86 13.69
CA ASN A 43 -6.15 -0.72 13.40
C ASN A 43 -6.54 0.74 13.09
N LEU A 44 -5.91 1.72 13.74
CA LEU A 44 -6.08 3.14 13.42
C LEU A 44 -5.58 3.44 11.99
N MET A 45 -4.41 2.91 11.62
CA MET A 45 -3.83 3.05 10.28
C MET A 45 -4.63 2.30 9.21
N ALA A 46 -5.25 1.17 9.58
CA ALA A 46 -6.15 0.41 8.72
C ALA A 46 -7.55 1.02 8.62
N GLY A 47 -7.87 2.06 9.41
CA GLY A 47 -9.18 2.72 9.43
C GLY A 47 -10.29 1.90 10.11
N THR A 48 -9.94 0.80 10.79
CA THR A 48 -10.91 -0.03 11.53
C THR A 48 -11.24 0.55 12.91
N VAL A 49 -10.38 1.40 13.45
CA VAL A 49 -10.63 2.21 14.64
C VAL A 49 -10.63 3.68 14.23
N SER A 50 -11.71 4.41 14.52
CA SER A 50 -11.80 5.85 14.33
C SER A 50 -11.73 6.56 15.68
N ILE A 51 -10.82 7.53 15.80
CA ILE A 51 -10.82 8.46 16.93
C ILE A 51 -11.80 9.57 16.57
N THR A 52 -13.07 9.39 16.91
CA THR A 52 -14.05 10.48 16.87
C THR A 52 -13.76 11.43 18.02
N ALA A 53 -13.30 12.64 17.70
CA ALA A 53 -13.14 13.71 18.68
C ALA A 53 -14.54 14.08 19.22
N LEU A 54 -14.79 13.79 20.49
CA LEU A 54 -16.05 14.09 21.16
C LEU A 54 -16.12 15.53 21.71
N GLU A 55 -15.06 16.34 21.58
CA GLU A 55 -15.00 17.69 22.15
C GLU A 55 -14.19 18.68 21.28
N ALA A 56 -14.64 18.97 20.05
CA ALA A 56 -13.93 19.93 19.18
C ALA A 56 -14.33 21.41 19.38
N GLU A 57 -15.38 21.73 20.14
CA GLU A 57 -15.84 23.12 20.26
C GLU A 57 -16.15 23.50 21.71
N LYS A 58 -15.14 24.02 22.42
CA LYS A 58 -15.34 24.82 23.63
C LYS A 58 -15.34 26.29 23.22
N ASN A 59 -16.53 26.89 23.11
CA ASN A 59 -16.66 28.32 22.92
C ASN A 59 -16.36 29.02 24.25
N LEU A 60 -15.32 29.87 24.26
CA LEU A 60 -14.94 30.68 25.40
C LEU A 60 -15.80 31.93 25.43
N LEU A 61 -16.62 32.09 26.46
CA LEU A 61 -17.35 33.32 26.74
C LEU A 61 -16.45 34.20 27.60
N VAL A 62 -15.83 35.20 26.98
CA VAL A 62 -15.03 36.22 27.67
C VAL A 62 -15.98 37.34 28.08
N SER A 63 -16.25 37.45 29.37
CA SER A 63 -17.00 38.57 29.94
C SER A 63 -16.01 39.55 30.57
N VAL A 64 -16.00 40.78 30.09
CA VAL A 64 -15.21 41.88 30.69
C VAL A 64 -16.18 42.70 31.53
N GLU A 65 -16.15 42.50 32.84
CA GLU A 65 -16.84 43.40 33.78
C GLU A 65 -15.95 44.63 34.01
N ASN A 66 -16.39 45.77 33.50
CA ASN A 66 -15.83 47.07 33.85
C ASN A 66 -16.49 47.53 35.14
N GLU A 67 -15.93 47.16 36.29
CA GLU A 67 -16.14 47.96 37.49
C GLU A 67 -15.23 49.20 37.42
N ALA A 68 -15.78 50.33 37.85
CA ALA A 68 -15.05 51.57 37.95
C ALA A 68 -13.84 51.39 38.86
N GLU A 69 -12.68 51.87 38.41
CA GLU A 69 -11.35 51.80 39.02
C GLU A 69 -10.44 50.64 38.55
N ASP A 70 -9.75 50.93 37.44
CA ASP A 70 -8.34 50.60 37.13
C ASP A 70 -7.82 49.24 37.68
N THR A 71 -8.40 48.12 37.22
CA THR A 71 -7.71 46.84 36.92
C THR A 71 -8.74 45.84 36.39
N ALA A 72 -8.80 45.63 35.07
CA ALA A 72 -9.68 44.62 34.48
C ALA A 72 -9.25 43.20 34.89
N LYS A 73 -10.12 42.48 35.61
CA LYS A 73 -9.97 41.04 35.83
C LYS A 73 -10.74 40.29 34.75
N VAL A 74 -10.03 39.48 33.97
CA VAL A 74 -10.63 38.58 32.97
C VAL A 74 -10.98 37.27 33.67
N GLN A 75 -12.27 36.96 33.76
CA GLN A 75 -12.77 35.67 34.26
C GLN A 75 -13.23 34.83 33.07
N VAL A 76 -12.78 33.57 33.01
CA VAL A 76 -13.07 32.62 31.93
C VAL A 76 -13.82 31.44 32.54
N ASP A 77 -15.12 31.38 32.32
CA ASP A 77 -15.98 30.27 32.75
C ASP A 77 -16.52 29.47 31.55
N LEU A 78 -16.74 28.17 31.78
CA LEU A 78 -17.14 27.19 30.75
C LEU A 78 -18.66 27.05 30.74
N ALA A 79 -19.33 27.60 29.72
CA ALA A 79 -20.78 27.55 29.60
C ALA A 79 -21.25 26.36 28.73
N GLU A 80 -22.04 25.45 29.30
CA GLU A 80 -22.90 24.54 28.55
C GLU A 80 -24.24 25.26 28.28
N THR A 81 -24.61 25.47 27.03
CA THR A 81 -25.98 25.91 26.72
C THR A 81 -26.55 25.28 25.46
N THR A 82 -27.70 24.66 25.66
CA THR A 82 -28.68 24.19 24.68
C THR A 82 -29.20 25.34 23.82
N ALA A 83 -29.22 25.11 22.49
CA ALA A 83 -29.67 26.06 21.49
C ALA A 83 -31.18 26.37 21.61
N ALA A 84 -31.51 27.66 21.77
CA ALA A 84 -32.84 28.20 21.50
C ALA A 84 -32.73 29.17 20.31
N ASN A 85 -33.55 28.89 19.31
CA ASN A 85 -33.65 29.56 18.02
C ASN A 85 -34.46 30.87 18.17
N THR A 86 -33.85 32.03 17.94
CA THR A 86 -34.59 33.28 17.75
C THR A 86 -34.04 34.08 16.58
N LYS A 87 -34.92 34.25 15.59
CA LYS A 87 -34.82 35.04 14.36
C LYS A 87 -34.67 36.55 14.68
N PRO A 88 -33.87 37.34 13.92
CA PRO A 88 -33.76 38.77 14.14
C PRO A 88 -35.02 39.50 13.66
N THR A 89 -35.58 40.36 14.50
CA THR A 89 -36.67 41.28 14.14
C THR A 89 -36.05 42.64 13.80
N VAL A 90 -36.29 43.12 12.58
CA VAL A 90 -35.88 44.44 12.09
C VAL A 90 -36.81 45.50 12.72
N PRO A 91 -36.29 46.60 13.31
CA PRO A 91 -37.12 47.66 13.85
C PRO A 91 -37.65 48.58 12.73
N ASP A 92 -38.93 48.92 12.84
CA ASP A 92 -39.72 49.71 11.89
C ASP A 92 -39.48 51.22 12.11
N PRO A 93 -38.93 51.97 11.12
CA PRO A 93 -38.57 53.39 11.26
C PRO A 93 -39.77 54.34 11.40
N ASP A 94 -40.99 53.90 11.11
CA ASP A 94 -42.18 54.77 11.17
C ASP A 94 -42.67 55.04 12.60
N ALA A 95 -42.36 54.16 13.56
CA ALA A 95 -42.72 54.35 14.97
C ALA A 95 -41.88 55.45 15.65
N GLU A 96 -40.57 55.52 15.33
CA GLU A 96 -39.65 56.48 15.93
C GLU A 96 -39.89 57.91 15.41
N LEU A 97 -40.41 58.03 14.19
CA LEU A 97 -40.77 59.32 13.59
C LEU A 97 -42.05 59.89 14.23
N ALA A 98 -43.04 59.04 14.53
CA ALA A 98 -44.28 59.45 15.20
C ALA A 98 -44.04 60.00 16.61
N ASP A 99 -43.15 59.39 17.38
CA ASP A 99 -42.79 59.85 18.72
C ASP A 99 -42.03 61.20 18.69
N LYS A 100 -41.19 61.42 17.67
CA LYS A 100 -40.50 62.71 17.47
C LYS A 100 -41.47 63.84 17.09
N VAL A 101 -42.48 63.56 16.27
CA VAL A 101 -43.53 64.54 15.90
C VAL A 101 -44.40 64.90 17.10
N ALA A 102 -44.82 63.93 17.91
CA ALA A 102 -45.58 64.17 19.13
C ALA A 102 -44.79 65.02 20.15
N SER A 103 -43.48 64.77 20.25
CA SER A 103 -42.58 65.53 21.11
C SER A 103 -42.43 66.99 20.66
N GLN A 104 -42.33 67.25 19.35
CA GLN A 104 -42.27 68.62 18.81
C GLN A 104 -43.59 69.38 18.96
N ALA A 105 -44.73 68.72 18.78
CA ALA A 105 -46.05 69.34 18.98
C ALA A 105 -46.22 69.87 20.41
N LYS A 106 -45.67 69.17 21.40
CA LYS A 106 -45.71 69.58 22.81
C LYS A 106 -44.83 70.80 23.10
N ILE A 107 -43.70 70.94 22.40
CA ILE A 107 -42.82 72.11 22.51
C ILE A 107 -43.46 73.36 21.88
N ILE A 108 -44.16 73.20 20.74
CA ILE A 108 -44.86 74.31 20.08
C ILE A 108 -45.97 74.86 20.98
N ALA A 109 -46.78 73.99 21.59
CA ALA A 109 -47.83 74.42 22.52
C ALA A 109 -47.30 75.18 23.75
N ASP A 110 -46.14 74.78 24.29
CA ASP A 110 -45.52 75.47 25.43
C ASP A 110 -44.93 76.84 25.04
N LEU A 111 -44.44 76.98 23.81
CA LEU A 111 -43.96 78.25 23.26
C LEU A 111 -45.10 79.21 22.92
N GLU A 112 -46.23 78.71 22.42
CA GLU A 112 -47.43 79.51 22.16
C GLU A 112 -48.04 80.06 23.46
N ALA A 113 -48.06 79.25 24.53
CA ALA A 113 -48.49 79.69 25.85
C ALA A 113 -47.59 80.80 26.41
N LYS A 114 -46.26 80.68 26.26
CA LYS A 114 -45.30 81.72 26.68
C LYS A 114 -45.38 83.00 25.85
N LEU A 115 -45.78 82.90 24.58
CA LEU A 115 -45.97 84.08 23.72
C LEU A 115 -47.23 84.87 24.09
N ALA A 116 -48.29 84.17 24.52
CA ALA A 116 -49.52 84.79 25.01
C ALA A 116 -49.30 85.51 26.36
N GLU A 117 -48.43 84.99 27.22
CA GLU A 117 -48.08 85.60 28.51
C GLU A 117 -47.17 86.84 28.37
N ALA A 118 -46.40 86.92 27.28
CA ALA A 118 -45.46 88.02 27.02
C ALA A 118 -46.05 89.26 26.33
N SER A 119 -47.35 89.28 25.99
CA SER A 119 -47.98 90.42 25.28
C SER A 119 -49.18 91.06 26.00
N PRO A 120 -48.98 91.95 26.99
CA PRO A 120 -50.02 92.89 27.41
C PRO A 120 -50.09 94.11 26.47
N PRO A 121 -51.28 94.72 26.25
CA PRO A 121 -51.47 95.77 25.25
C PRO A 121 -50.88 97.12 25.67
N LEU A 122 -50.08 97.71 24.77
CA LEU A 122 -49.52 99.06 24.86
C LEU A 122 -50.62 100.13 24.82
N LYS A 123 -50.86 100.83 25.94
CA LYS A 123 -51.47 102.17 25.93
C LYS A 123 -50.39 103.21 25.66
N ARG A 124 -50.44 103.86 24.48
CA ARG A 124 -49.86 105.20 24.28
C ARG A 124 -50.91 106.24 24.73
N PRO A 125 -50.48 107.42 25.22
CA PRO A 125 -50.50 108.55 24.30
C PRO A 125 -49.28 109.48 24.37
N VAL A 126 -49.12 110.14 23.23
CA VAL A 126 -48.19 111.20 22.84
C VAL A 126 -48.58 112.51 23.53
N ALA A 127 -47.60 113.25 24.06
CA ALA A 127 -47.60 114.73 24.07
C ALA A 127 -46.20 115.26 24.44
N ARG A 128 -45.62 116.04 23.53
CA ARG A 128 -44.62 117.08 23.83
C ARG A 128 -45.38 118.41 23.71
N PRO A 129 -45.15 119.41 24.58
CA PRO A 129 -44.14 120.38 24.21
C PRO A 129 -43.32 120.99 25.36
N ASN A 130 -42.10 121.38 24.98
CA ASN A 130 -41.35 122.54 25.44
C ASN A 130 -41.06 122.74 26.94
N THR A 131 -39.85 122.38 27.34
CA THR A 131 -39.02 123.19 28.25
C THR A 131 -37.57 123.10 27.79
N ALA A 132 -37.07 124.18 27.19
CA ALA A 132 -35.71 124.32 26.67
C ALA A 132 -34.61 124.42 27.76
N GLU A 133 -34.95 124.29 29.05
CA GLU A 133 -33.98 124.35 30.15
C GLU A 133 -33.68 122.97 30.78
N LYS A 134 -34.44 121.93 30.43
CA LYS A 134 -34.19 120.54 30.85
C LYS A 134 -33.31 119.77 29.85
N SER A 135 -32.91 120.42 28.76
CA SER A 135 -32.03 119.87 27.74
C SER A 135 -30.58 119.81 28.22
N ALA A 136 -30.12 120.71 29.10
CA ALA A 136 -28.78 120.65 29.64
C ALA A 136 -28.63 119.47 30.63
N GLN A 137 -29.60 119.26 31.53
CA GLN A 137 -29.57 118.15 32.50
C GLN A 137 -29.83 116.77 31.87
N ALA A 138 -30.76 116.69 30.91
CA ALA A 138 -31.01 115.45 30.17
C ALA A 138 -29.84 115.08 29.24
N VAL A 139 -29.09 116.05 28.70
CA VAL A 139 -27.85 115.80 27.94
C VAL A 139 -26.69 115.40 28.86
N THR A 140 -26.62 115.94 30.09
CA THR A 140 -25.61 115.50 31.09
C THR A 140 -25.87 114.10 31.65
N ASP A 141 -27.13 113.67 31.81
CA ASP A 141 -27.47 112.31 32.26
C ASP A 141 -27.48 111.28 31.10
N GLN A 142 -27.70 111.73 29.87
CA GLN A 142 -27.57 110.87 28.68
C GLN A 142 -26.12 110.57 28.32
N SER A 143 -25.18 111.48 28.58
CA SER A 143 -23.75 111.30 28.31
C SER A 143 -23.13 110.05 28.97
N PRO A 144 -23.28 109.79 30.29
CA PRO A 144 -22.73 108.58 30.91
C PRO A 144 -23.44 107.30 30.44
N LYS A 145 -24.72 107.39 30.07
CA LYS A 145 -25.50 106.27 29.53
C LYS A 145 -25.06 105.90 28.12
N ILE A 146 -24.78 106.90 27.29
CA ILE A 146 -24.17 106.75 25.96
C ILE A 146 -22.79 106.14 26.09
N ALA A 147 -21.94 106.65 26.99
CA ALA A 147 -20.60 106.09 27.23
C ALA A 147 -20.62 104.62 27.69
N THR A 148 -21.61 104.24 28.51
CA THR A 148 -21.80 102.84 28.95
C THR A 148 -22.25 101.94 27.80
N LEU A 149 -23.17 102.41 26.96
CA LEU A 149 -23.61 101.68 25.76
C LEU A 149 -22.50 101.57 24.73
N GLU A 150 -21.71 102.62 24.51
CA GLU A 150 -20.52 102.59 23.64
C GLU A 150 -19.50 101.56 24.12
N ARG A 151 -19.28 101.48 25.43
CA ARG A 151 -18.42 100.45 26.03
C ARG A 151 -18.97 99.04 25.83
N GLN A 152 -20.27 98.83 26.05
CA GLN A 152 -20.91 97.54 25.79
C GLN A 152 -20.84 97.15 24.30
N ILE A 153 -21.02 98.10 23.39
CA ILE A 153 -20.90 97.87 21.94
C ILE A 153 -19.45 97.48 21.60
N ALA A 154 -18.45 98.14 22.20
CA ALA A 154 -17.05 97.78 22.00
C ALA A 154 -16.74 96.37 22.53
N ASP A 155 -17.24 96.02 23.73
CA ASP A 155 -17.07 94.69 24.32
C ASP A 155 -17.76 93.60 23.48
N GLN A 156 -19.01 93.82 23.06
CA GLN A 156 -19.74 92.91 22.18
C GLN A 156 -19.04 92.75 20.82
N LYS A 157 -18.49 93.84 20.26
CA LYS A 157 -17.72 93.79 19.02
C LYS A 157 -16.47 92.92 19.17
N ASN A 158 -15.74 93.05 20.27
CA ASN A 158 -14.58 92.21 20.57
C ASN A 158 -14.99 90.74 20.72
N GLN A 159 -16.10 90.47 21.42
CA GLN A 159 -16.62 89.12 21.60
C GLN A 159 -17.05 88.47 20.28
N ILE A 160 -17.75 89.22 19.40
CA ILE A 160 -18.10 88.75 18.05
C ILE A 160 -16.83 88.44 17.25
N GLN A 161 -15.80 89.28 17.36
CA GLN A 161 -14.54 89.06 16.65
C GLN A 161 -13.85 87.77 17.12
N ASP A 162 -13.82 87.50 18.43
CA ASP A 162 -13.20 86.28 18.97
C ASP A 162 -14.02 85.03 18.66
N LEU A 163 -15.35 85.09 18.75
CA LEU A 163 -16.22 83.99 18.30
C LEU A 163 -16.05 83.71 16.81
N THR A 164 -15.87 84.74 15.99
CA THR A 164 -15.59 84.58 14.55
C THR A 164 -14.25 83.88 14.31
N LYS A 165 -13.21 84.22 15.08
CA LYS A 165 -11.92 83.49 15.02
C LYS A 165 -12.09 82.02 15.40
N GLN A 166 -12.76 81.74 16.52
CA GLN A 166 -13.02 80.37 16.97
C GLN A 166 -13.83 79.56 15.96
N LEU A 167 -14.85 80.16 15.33
CA LEU A 167 -15.64 79.53 14.28
C LEU A 167 -14.77 79.18 13.06
N ASN A 168 -13.88 80.10 12.66
CA ASN A 168 -12.95 79.86 11.55
C ASN A 168 -11.92 78.77 11.89
N GLU A 169 -11.39 78.73 13.11
CA GLU A 169 -10.52 77.65 13.59
C GLU A 169 -11.25 76.31 13.57
N SER A 170 -12.49 76.27 14.08
CA SER A 170 -13.31 75.06 14.10
C SER A 170 -13.62 74.57 12.68
N GLY A 171 -13.93 75.48 11.75
CA GLY A 171 -14.13 75.15 10.34
C GLY A 171 -12.88 74.55 9.69
N LYS A 172 -11.68 75.09 9.99
CA LYS A 172 -10.41 74.50 9.53
C LYS A 172 -10.18 73.10 10.11
N ASN A 173 -10.42 72.92 11.41
CA ASN A 173 -10.25 71.63 12.09
C ASN A 173 -11.23 70.57 11.56
N LEU A 174 -12.48 70.96 11.29
CA LEU A 174 -13.47 70.09 10.67
C LEU A 174 -13.03 69.66 9.27
N GLY A 175 -12.53 70.60 8.46
CA GLY A 175 -11.98 70.30 7.13
C GLY A 175 -10.81 69.30 7.19
N ALA A 176 -9.85 69.52 8.08
CA ALA A 176 -8.72 68.61 8.28
C ALA A 176 -9.17 67.22 8.75
N THR A 177 -10.15 67.14 9.65
CA THR A 177 -10.72 65.88 10.13
C THR A 177 -11.42 65.13 9.02
N ASN A 178 -12.15 65.84 8.15
CA ASN A 178 -12.88 65.23 7.04
C ASN A 178 -11.92 64.64 5.99
N GLU A 179 -10.82 65.33 5.68
CA GLU A 179 -9.79 64.80 4.79
C GLU A 179 -9.06 63.59 5.42
N LYS A 180 -8.82 63.61 6.74
CA LYS A 180 -8.27 62.44 7.44
C LYS A 180 -9.23 61.24 7.38
N ASN A 181 -10.53 61.46 7.55
CA ASN A 181 -11.54 60.40 7.42
C ASN A 181 -11.59 59.81 6.01
N LYS A 182 -11.51 60.65 4.95
CA LYS A 182 -11.40 60.15 3.58
C LYS A 182 -10.16 59.29 3.38
N ALA A 183 -9.01 59.72 3.89
CA ALA A 183 -7.76 58.97 3.78
C ALA A 183 -7.86 57.61 4.50
N LEU A 184 -8.44 57.59 5.71
CA LEU A 184 -8.67 56.36 6.46
C LEU A 184 -9.65 55.41 5.75
N GLN A 185 -10.71 55.94 5.14
CA GLN A 185 -11.64 55.13 4.36
C GLN A 185 -10.94 54.48 3.16
N GLN A 186 -10.11 55.23 2.43
CA GLN A 186 -9.34 54.68 1.32
C GLN A 186 -8.37 53.57 1.77
N GLU A 187 -7.72 53.73 2.92
CA GLU A 187 -6.86 52.68 3.47
C GLU A 187 -7.66 51.45 3.91
N PHE A 188 -8.85 51.65 4.49
CA PHE A 188 -9.75 50.56 4.85
C PHE A 188 -10.19 49.75 3.61
N ASP A 189 -10.55 50.42 2.53
CA ASP A 189 -10.96 49.77 1.27
C ASP A 189 -9.78 48.99 0.64
N LYS A 190 -8.56 49.54 0.69
CA LYS A 190 -7.33 48.84 0.25
C LYS A 190 -7.03 47.60 1.10
N VAL A 191 -7.23 47.67 2.41
CA VAL A 191 -7.02 46.52 3.30
C VAL A 191 -8.07 45.43 3.03
N THR A 192 -9.33 45.83 2.82
CA THR A 192 -10.44 44.91 2.53
C THR A 192 -10.17 44.13 1.23
N THR A 193 -9.79 44.81 0.16
CA THR A 193 -9.45 44.16 -1.12
C THR A 193 -8.24 43.21 -1.02
N LYS A 194 -7.21 43.59 -0.25
CA LYS A 194 -6.07 42.68 0.04
C LYS A 194 -6.50 41.45 0.82
N PHE A 195 -7.39 41.61 1.81
CA PHE A 195 -7.90 40.51 2.61
C PHE A 195 -8.68 39.50 1.75
N GLU A 196 -9.57 39.99 0.89
CA GLU A 196 -10.32 39.15 -0.06
C GLU A 196 -9.39 38.39 -1.01
N THR A 197 -8.35 39.06 -1.51
CA THR A 197 -7.33 38.44 -2.37
C THR A 197 -6.63 37.29 -1.64
N ILE A 198 -6.11 37.55 -0.42
CA ILE A 198 -5.44 36.53 0.40
C ILE A 198 -6.37 35.36 0.74
N GLN A 199 -7.66 35.63 0.96
CA GLN A 199 -8.65 34.59 1.24
C GLN A 199 -8.83 33.67 0.02
N SER A 200 -8.90 34.24 -1.18
CA SER A 200 -9.02 33.49 -2.43
C SER A 200 -7.77 32.64 -2.72
N GLU A 201 -6.59 33.19 -2.46
CA GLU A 201 -5.30 32.49 -2.59
C GLU A 201 -5.22 31.33 -1.60
N ASN A 202 -5.60 31.53 -0.33
CA ASN A 202 -5.62 30.47 0.67
C ASN A 202 -6.57 29.33 0.29
N LYS A 203 -7.73 29.65 -0.29
CA LYS A 203 -8.66 28.64 -0.79
C LYS A 203 -8.04 27.81 -1.90
N THR A 204 -7.35 28.46 -2.83
CA THR A 204 -6.64 27.81 -3.94
C THR A 204 -5.50 26.93 -3.43
N LEU A 205 -4.65 27.45 -2.54
CA LEU A 205 -3.56 26.70 -1.92
C LEU A 205 -4.07 25.47 -1.16
N SER A 206 -5.18 25.60 -0.43
CA SER A 206 -5.80 24.48 0.28
C SER A 206 -6.30 23.38 -0.67
N GLN A 207 -6.82 23.76 -1.85
CA GLN A 207 -7.22 22.79 -2.87
C GLN A 207 -6.01 22.10 -3.50
N THR A 208 -4.97 22.86 -3.86
CA THR A 208 -3.70 22.32 -4.39
C THR A 208 -3.06 21.33 -3.41
N LEU A 209 -3.01 21.67 -2.12
CA LEU A 209 -2.42 20.81 -1.09
C LEU A 209 -3.20 19.49 -0.95
N LYS A 210 -4.54 19.54 -1.02
CA LYS A 210 -5.36 18.31 -1.04
C LYS A 210 -5.06 17.43 -2.26
N SER A 211 -4.95 18.04 -3.44
CA SER A 211 -4.62 17.32 -4.69
C SER A 211 -3.24 16.66 -4.60
N GLN A 212 -2.22 17.42 -4.18
CA GLN A 212 -0.85 16.91 -4.03
C GLN A 212 -0.77 15.80 -2.98
N LYS A 213 -1.52 15.90 -1.88
CA LYS A 213 -1.58 14.84 -0.87
C LYS A 213 -2.18 13.54 -1.43
N ALA A 214 -3.20 13.64 -2.29
CA ALA A 214 -3.78 12.49 -2.97
C ALA A 214 -2.79 11.86 -3.96
N GLU A 215 -2.08 12.68 -4.73
CA GLU A 215 -1.05 12.22 -5.68
C GLU A 215 0.11 11.51 -4.96
N ILE A 216 0.60 12.08 -3.85
CA ILE A 216 1.63 11.43 -3.01
C ILE A 216 1.15 10.06 -2.51
N ALA A 217 -0.10 9.95 -2.06
CA ALA A 217 -0.65 8.67 -1.61
C ALA A 217 -0.72 7.65 -2.75
N GLN A 218 -1.10 8.07 -3.96
CA GLN A 218 -1.13 7.21 -5.14
C GLN A 218 0.28 6.74 -5.54
N LEU A 219 1.26 7.63 -5.55
CA LEU A 219 2.66 7.29 -5.85
C LEU A 219 3.25 6.33 -4.81
N GLN A 220 2.90 6.49 -3.53
CA GLN A 220 3.30 5.55 -2.49
C GLN A 220 2.73 4.15 -2.72
N GLN A 221 1.45 4.04 -3.09
CA GLN A 221 0.84 2.75 -3.43
C GLN A 221 1.52 2.10 -4.65
N GLN A 222 1.78 2.88 -5.71
CA GLN A 222 2.51 2.41 -6.89
C GLN A 222 3.92 1.92 -6.53
N GLY A 223 4.62 2.62 -5.63
CA GLY A 223 5.94 2.21 -5.15
C GLY A 223 5.93 0.87 -4.39
N VAL A 224 4.86 0.58 -3.63
CA VAL A 224 4.69 -0.72 -2.96
C VAL A 224 4.43 -1.83 -3.99
N ALA A 225 3.54 -1.60 -4.96
CA ALA A 225 3.25 -2.55 -6.02
C ALA A 225 4.50 -2.87 -6.88
N ALA A 226 5.30 -1.85 -7.20
CA ALA A 226 6.55 -2.03 -7.93
C ALA A 226 7.55 -2.93 -7.18
N LYS A 227 7.68 -2.77 -5.86
CA LYS A 227 8.54 -3.64 -5.03
C LYS A 227 8.04 -5.09 -4.99
N GLN A 228 6.72 -5.29 -4.96
CA GLN A 228 6.13 -6.64 -5.02
C GLN A 228 6.44 -7.30 -6.37
N ALA A 229 6.20 -6.60 -7.48
CA ALA A 229 6.52 -7.08 -8.82
C ALA A 229 8.01 -7.42 -8.99
N GLN A 230 8.91 -6.62 -8.41
CA GLN A 230 10.35 -6.90 -8.44
C GLN A 230 10.72 -8.15 -7.63
N THR A 231 10.02 -8.40 -6.52
CA THR A 231 10.22 -9.63 -5.72
C THR A 231 9.76 -10.86 -6.51
N GLU A 232 8.60 -10.79 -7.16
CA GLU A 232 8.09 -11.86 -8.03
C GLU A 232 9.02 -12.14 -9.21
N GLN A 233 9.54 -11.10 -9.86
CA GLN A 233 10.51 -11.23 -10.94
C GLN A 233 11.77 -11.99 -10.47
N THR A 234 12.28 -11.67 -9.29
CA THR A 234 13.45 -12.34 -8.71
C THR A 234 13.17 -13.83 -8.45
N GLN A 235 12.00 -14.16 -7.90
CA GLN A 235 11.60 -15.55 -7.65
C GLN A 235 11.44 -16.34 -8.96
N LEU A 236 10.85 -15.73 -9.99
CA LEU A 236 10.72 -16.35 -11.31
C LEU A 236 12.08 -16.61 -11.95
N GLN A 237 13.04 -15.68 -11.80
CA GLN A 237 14.41 -15.83 -12.29
C GLN A 237 15.12 -17.02 -11.61
N GLU A 238 14.99 -17.14 -10.28
CA GLU A 238 15.52 -18.27 -9.52
C GLU A 238 14.90 -19.59 -9.97
N HIS A 239 13.58 -19.64 -10.15
CA HIS A 239 12.88 -20.83 -10.61
C HIS A 239 13.29 -21.25 -12.03
N LEU A 240 13.47 -20.28 -12.93
CA LEU A 240 13.93 -20.53 -14.30
C LEU A 240 15.34 -21.12 -14.30
N THR A 241 16.22 -20.61 -13.44
CA THR A 241 17.58 -21.12 -13.27
C THR A 241 17.58 -22.56 -12.75
N ALA A 242 16.71 -22.89 -11.79
CA ALA A 242 16.56 -24.25 -11.26
C ALA A 242 16.07 -25.22 -12.34
N LEU A 243 15.05 -24.84 -13.12
CA LEU A 243 14.53 -25.65 -14.24
C LEU A 243 15.59 -25.89 -15.32
N GLN A 244 16.42 -24.90 -15.62
CA GLN A 244 17.53 -25.07 -16.57
C GLN A 244 18.56 -26.09 -16.07
N GLN A 245 18.91 -26.06 -14.78
CA GLN A 245 19.82 -27.04 -14.18
C GLN A 245 19.23 -28.45 -14.16
N GLU A 246 17.94 -28.57 -13.86
CA GLU A 246 17.22 -29.85 -13.90
C GLU A 246 17.20 -30.41 -15.33
N THR A 247 16.91 -29.57 -16.32
CA THR A 247 16.91 -29.96 -17.74
C THR A 247 18.28 -30.47 -18.18
N ALA A 248 19.36 -29.77 -17.82
CA ALA A 248 20.72 -30.20 -18.14
C ALA A 248 21.06 -31.55 -17.48
N THR A 249 20.63 -31.75 -16.23
CA THR A 249 20.82 -33.01 -15.50
C THR A 249 20.08 -34.16 -16.19
N LEU A 250 18.81 -33.96 -16.56
CA LEU A 250 18.01 -34.96 -17.25
C LEU A 250 18.59 -35.30 -18.63
N GLN A 251 19.11 -34.31 -19.37
CA GLN A 251 19.80 -34.55 -20.64
C GLN A 251 21.05 -35.43 -20.46
N GLN A 252 21.84 -35.16 -19.43
CA GLN A 252 23.02 -35.98 -19.12
C GLN A 252 22.64 -37.41 -18.75
N GLN A 253 21.58 -37.59 -17.95
CA GLN A 253 21.06 -38.91 -17.58
C GLN A 253 20.55 -39.67 -18.80
N LEU A 254 19.85 -39.00 -19.72
CA LEU A 254 19.35 -39.61 -20.96
C LEU A 254 20.51 -40.08 -21.85
N GLN A 255 21.57 -39.27 -21.98
CA GLN A 255 22.75 -39.64 -22.76
C GLN A 255 23.49 -40.84 -22.15
N ALA A 256 23.61 -40.88 -20.82
CA ALA A 256 24.20 -42.01 -20.11
C ALA A 256 23.38 -43.29 -20.30
N ALA A 257 22.05 -43.20 -20.19
CA ALA A 257 21.15 -44.33 -20.43
C ALA A 257 21.25 -44.85 -21.87
N SER A 258 21.29 -43.95 -22.86
CA SER A 258 21.45 -44.33 -24.27
C SER A 258 22.77 -45.06 -24.53
N THR A 259 23.86 -44.61 -23.91
CA THR A 259 25.17 -45.26 -24.02
C THR A 259 25.17 -46.65 -23.37
N ALA A 260 24.51 -46.78 -22.22
CA ALA A 260 24.36 -48.06 -21.53
C ALA A 260 23.52 -49.04 -22.37
N GLU A 261 22.45 -48.57 -23.01
CA GLU A 261 21.63 -49.37 -23.91
C GLU A 261 22.43 -49.89 -25.10
N ALA A 262 23.19 -49.02 -25.78
CA ALA A 262 24.04 -49.42 -26.91
C ALA A 262 25.08 -50.48 -26.50
N THR A 263 25.64 -50.34 -25.29
CA THR A 263 26.58 -51.32 -24.72
C THR A 263 25.90 -52.67 -24.49
N LEU A 264 24.71 -52.68 -23.88
CA LEU A 264 23.94 -53.90 -23.65
C LEU A 264 23.53 -54.57 -24.97
N GLN A 265 23.10 -53.80 -25.98
CA GLN A 265 22.77 -54.35 -27.30
C GLN A 265 23.99 -55.02 -27.97
N SER A 266 25.18 -54.42 -27.83
CA SER A 266 26.43 -55.03 -28.29
C SER A 266 26.73 -56.35 -27.56
N GLN A 267 26.60 -56.36 -26.23
CA GLN A 267 26.79 -57.57 -25.42
C GLN A 267 25.80 -58.68 -25.79
N VAL A 268 24.52 -58.35 -26.00
CA VAL A 268 23.50 -59.31 -26.44
C VAL A 268 23.87 -59.91 -27.81
N THR A 269 24.38 -59.08 -28.72
CA THR A 269 24.82 -59.55 -30.05
C THR A 269 26.02 -60.49 -29.95
N GLN A 270 27.01 -60.16 -29.11
CA GLN A 270 28.17 -61.02 -28.85
C GLN A 270 27.74 -62.35 -28.21
N GLN A 271 26.84 -62.32 -27.23
CA GLN A 271 26.32 -63.54 -26.61
C GLN A 271 25.56 -64.42 -27.62
N ARG A 272 24.75 -63.83 -28.51
CA ARG A 272 24.09 -64.58 -29.59
C ARG A 272 25.09 -65.27 -30.52
N GLN A 273 26.18 -64.58 -30.88
CA GLN A 273 27.24 -65.18 -31.70
C GLN A 273 27.94 -66.33 -30.96
N ALA A 274 28.23 -66.16 -29.67
CA ALA A 274 28.84 -67.21 -28.84
C ALA A 274 27.93 -68.44 -28.72
N ILE A 275 26.62 -68.24 -28.54
CA ILE A 275 25.63 -69.33 -28.53
C ILE A 275 25.65 -70.08 -29.86
N ALA A 276 25.61 -69.38 -31.00
CA ALA A 276 25.64 -70.02 -32.32
C ALA A 276 26.92 -70.84 -32.55
N GLN A 277 28.08 -70.35 -32.08
CA GLN A 277 29.34 -71.09 -32.14
C GLN A 277 29.31 -72.35 -31.27
N LEU A 278 28.77 -72.27 -30.05
CA LEU A 278 28.61 -73.42 -29.16
C LEU A 278 27.64 -74.45 -29.73
N GLU A 279 26.54 -74.02 -30.36
CA GLU A 279 25.60 -74.91 -31.04
C GLU A 279 26.27 -75.66 -32.19
N GLN A 280 27.08 -74.98 -33.00
CA GLN A 280 27.84 -75.61 -34.08
C GLN A 280 28.87 -76.61 -33.55
N ALA A 281 29.59 -76.28 -32.48
CA ALA A 281 30.54 -77.18 -31.81
C ALA A 281 29.83 -78.42 -31.21
N LEU A 282 28.62 -78.23 -30.67
CA LEU A 282 27.83 -79.33 -30.12
C LEU A 282 27.30 -80.25 -31.24
N GLN A 283 26.90 -79.69 -32.38
CA GLN A 283 26.53 -80.48 -33.57
C GLN A 283 27.72 -81.29 -34.11
N SER A 284 28.91 -80.70 -34.23
CA SER A 284 30.09 -81.42 -34.69
C SER A 284 30.51 -82.53 -33.73
N SER A 285 30.44 -82.29 -32.42
CA SER A 285 30.68 -83.31 -31.40
C SER A 285 29.66 -84.46 -31.50
N ARG A 286 28.37 -84.17 -31.70
CA ARG A 286 27.35 -85.21 -31.93
C ARG A 286 27.65 -86.05 -33.17
N ALA A 287 28.08 -85.43 -34.27
CA ALA A 287 28.47 -86.15 -35.48
C ALA A 287 29.69 -87.05 -35.25
N GLN A 288 30.68 -86.59 -34.47
CA GLN A 288 31.84 -87.40 -34.08
C GLN A 288 31.44 -88.61 -33.24
N ILE A 289 30.53 -88.43 -32.27
CA ILE A 289 30.02 -89.53 -31.44
C ILE A 289 29.30 -90.57 -32.32
N ALA A 290 28.47 -90.13 -33.28
CA ALA A 290 27.81 -91.04 -34.22
C ALA A 290 28.82 -91.83 -35.06
N ALA A 291 29.84 -91.16 -35.62
CA ALA A 291 30.90 -91.83 -36.38
C ALA A 291 31.71 -92.83 -35.53
N GLN A 292 31.97 -92.52 -34.25
CA GLN A 292 32.61 -93.47 -33.33
C GLN A 292 31.72 -94.69 -33.04
N ALA A 293 30.41 -94.50 -32.93
CA ALA A 293 29.46 -95.61 -32.76
C ALA A 293 29.46 -96.53 -34.00
N ASP A 294 29.47 -95.96 -35.21
CA ASP A 294 29.56 -96.72 -36.47
C ASP A 294 30.88 -97.50 -36.56
N GLN A 295 32.00 -96.87 -36.18
CA GLN A 295 33.31 -97.55 -36.10
C GLN A 295 33.28 -98.71 -35.10
N ALA A 296 32.66 -98.53 -33.93
CA ALA A 296 32.53 -99.61 -32.94
C ALA A 296 31.73 -100.79 -33.48
N GLN A 297 30.65 -100.53 -34.23
CA GLN A 297 29.89 -101.58 -34.93
C GLN A 297 30.72 -102.28 -36.01
N ALA A 298 31.46 -101.53 -36.83
CA ALA A 298 32.35 -102.11 -37.85
C ALA A 298 33.41 -103.03 -37.22
N ILE A 299 34.01 -102.62 -36.10
CA ILE A 299 34.96 -103.43 -35.34
C ILE A 299 34.27 -104.69 -34.79
N ALA A 300 33.05 -104.59 -34.27
CA ALA A 300 32.30 -105.74 -33.78
C ALA A 300 32.02 -106.76 -34.90
N SER A 301 31.59 -106.30 -36.08
CA SER A 301 31.39 -107.14 -37.26
C SER A 301 32.68 -107.79 -37.74
N LEU A 302 33.81 -107.06 -37.72
CA LEU A 302 35.11 -107.59 -38.11
C LEU A 302 35.61 -108.66 -37.12
N LYS A 303 35.38 -108.47 -35.82
CA LYS A 303 35.64 -109.48 -34.79
C LYS A 303 34.82 -110.76 -35.01
N GLN A 304 33.54 -110.61 -35.38
CA GLN A 304 32.68 -111.75 -35.69
C GLN A 304 33.18 -112.50 -36.93
N ALA A 305 33.47 -111.79 -38.02
CA ALA A 305 34.01 -112.39 -39.25
C ALA A 305 35.33 -113.14 -39.01
N HIS A 306 36.20 -112.58 -38.15
CA HIS A 306 37.43 -113.26 -37.74
C HIS A 306 37.17 -114.54 -36.94
N ALA A 307 36.20 -114.51 -36.01
CA ALA A 307 35.80 -115.71 -35.26
C ALA A 307 35.24 -116.79 -36.19
N ASP A 308 34.40 -116.42 -37.16
CA ASP A 308 33.85 -117.33 -38.16
C ASP A 308 34.96 -117.93 -39.04
N LEU A 309 35.93 -117.11 -39.48
CA LEU A 309 37.09 -117.57 -40.26
C LEU A 309 37.96 -118.55 -39.45
N GLN A 310 38.19 -118.28 -38.16
CA GLN A 310 38.90 -119.19 -37.27
C GLN A 310 38.17 -120.54 -37.12
N GLN A 311 36.84 -120.54 -37.05
CA GLN A 311 36.05 -121.78 -37.04
C GLN A 311 36.19 -122.54 -38.35
N GLN A 312 36.10 -121.86 -39.50
CA GLN A 312 36.31 -122.50 -40.81
C GLN A 312 37.71 -123.13 -40.92
N TYR A 313 38.75 -122.45 -40.44
CA TYR A 313 40.10 -122.98 -40.42
C TYR A 313 40.22 -124.25 -39.56
N LYS A 314 39.59 -124.25 -38.37
CA LYS A 314 39.51 -125.46 -37.51
C LYS A 314 38.80 -126.61 -38.23
N LEU A 315 37.64 -126.36 -38.82
CA LEU A 315 36.88 -127.35 -39.58
C LEU A 315 37.65 -127.90 -40.78
N GLN A 316 38.36 -127.06 -41.51
CA GLN A 316 39.24 -127.50 -42.61
C GLN A 316 40.40 -128.35 -42.08
N GLY A 317 41.01 -127.96 -40.96
CA GLY A 317 42.06 -128.75 -40.30
C GLY A 317 41.57 -130.12 -39.80
N ASP A 318 40.35 -130.18 -39.25
CA ASP A 318 39.70 -131.44 -38.87
C ASP A 318 39.40 -132.30 -40.11
N ARG A 319 38.92 -131.69 -41.20
CA ARG A 319 38.69 -132.39 -42.48
C ARG A 319 39.98 -132.92 -43.09
N LEU A 320 41.07 -132.16 -43.06
CA LEU A 320 42.38 -132.62 -43.52
C LEU A 320 42.87 -133.81 -42.70
N ARG A 321 42.79 -133.74 -41.35
CA ARG A 321 43.12 -134.89 -40.48
C ARG A 321 42.25 -136.12 -40.77
N ALA A 322 40.96 -135.93 -41.03
CA ALA A 322 40.07 -137.03 -41.41
C ALA A 322 40.45 -137.64 -42.77
N LEU A 323 40.79 -136.81 -43.76
CA LEU A 323 41.28 -137.27 -45.06
C LEU A 323 42.62 -137.99 -44.93
N GLU A 324 43.57 -137.47 -44.14
CA GLU A 324 44.85 -138.11 -43.84
C GLU A 324 44.66 -139.47 -43.17
N ALA A 325 43.76 -139.56 -42.18
CA ALA A 325 43.41 -140.83 -41.56
C ALA A 325 42.81 -141.82 -42.58
N GLN A 326 41.97 -141.34 -43.50
CA GLN A 326 41.41 -142.13 -44.58
C GLN A 326 42.48 -142.60 -45.58
N THR A 327 43.45 -141.76 -45.96
CA THR A 327 44.58 -142.18 -46.79
C THR A 327 45.45 -143.20 -46.07
N HIS A 328 45.79 -143.00 -44.80
CA HIS A 328 46.54 -143.99 -44.03
C HIS A 328 45.79 -145.33 -43.93
N GLN A 329 44.47 -145.30 -43.74
CA GLN A 329 43.64 -146.50 -43.78
C GLN A 329 43.66 -147.15 -45.17
N ALA A 330 43.55 -146.38 -46.25
CA ALA A 330 43.63 -146.87 -47.61
C ALA A 330 45.01 -147.48 -47.94
N THR A 331 46.11 -146.86 -47.50
CA THR A 331 47.47 -147.40 -47.63
C THR A 331 47.65 -148.67 -46.79
N GLY A 332 47.06 -148.72 -45.59
CA GLY A 332 47.01 -149.93 -44.76
C GLY A 332 46.24 -151.08 -45.42
N VAL A 333 45.09 -150.78 -46.04
CA VAL A 333 44.33 -151.78 -46.80
C VAL A 333 45.10 -152.20 -48.06
N ALA A 334 45.78 -151.28 -48.74
CA ALA A 334 46.62 -151.58 -49.89
C ALA A 334 47.81 -152.47 -49.52
N SER A 335 48.48 -152.22 -48.39
CA SER A 335 49.60 -153.05 -47.92
C SER A 335 49.13 -154.43 -47.43
N ILE A 336 47.94 -154.53 -46.82
CA ILE A 336 47.29 -155.81 -46.54
C ILE A 336 46.95 -156.53 -47.86
N GLY A 337 46.41 -155.82 -48.84
CA GLY A 337 46.14 -156.35 -50.19
C GLY A 337 47.41 -156.88 -50.87
N GLU A 338 48.51 -156.13 -50.81
CA GLU A 338 49.83 -156.56 -51.29
C GLU A 338 50.36 -157.76 -50.50
N PHE A 339 50.16 -157.81 -49.19
CA PHE A 339 50.55 -158.96 -48.37
C PHE A 339 49.78 -160.22 -48.79
N TYR A 340 48.46 -160.13 -48.99
CA TYR A 340 47.65 -161.24 -49.48
C TYR A 340 48.00 -161.65 -50.93
N LEU A 341 48.27 -160.69 -51.82
CA LEU A 341 48.73 -160.96 -53.18
C LEU A 341 50.11 -161.65 -53.21
N ASN A 342 51.05 -161.20 -52.38
CA ASN A 342 52.36 -161.83 -52.25
C ASN A 342 52.29 -163.20 -51.59
N ARG A 343 51.32 -163.44 -50.70
CA ARG A 343 51.05 -164.78 -50.14
C ARG A 343 50.45 -165.73 -51.18
N TRP A 344 49.57 -165.24 -52.05
CA TRP A 344 49.02 -166.02 -53.17
C TRP A 344 50.08 -166.39 -54.22
N ARG A 345 51.06 -165.52 -54.49
CA ARG A 345 52.17 -165.81 -55.42
C ARG A 345 53.18 -166.88 -54.93
N LYS A 346 53.11 -167.29 -53.66
CA LYS A 346 54.04 -168.26 -53.05
C LYS A 346 53.49 -169.69 -52.94
N TYR A 347 52.31 -169.96 -53.51
CA TYR A 347 51.73 -171.28 -53.71
C TYR A 347 51.58 -171.56 -55.21
#